data_AF-A0ABD5FFT2-F1
#
_entry.id   AF-A0ABD5FFT2-F1
#
_cell.length_a   1.000
_cell.length_b   1.000
_cell.length_c   1.000
_cell.angle_alpha   90.00
_cell.angle_beta   90.00
_cell.angle_gamma   90.00
#
_symmetry.space_group_name_H-M   'P 1'
#
loop_
_entity.id
_entity.type
_entity.pdbx_description
1 polymer ?
#
loop_
_entity_poly.entity_id
_entity_poly.type
_entity_poly.pdbx_seq_one_letter_code
_entity_poly.pdbx_strand_id
1 'polypeptide(L)'
;YSSLKQYPLFQRKYLTESEVLDYLLLIDEHLRTSYDVYQNLLDAFDAKDYKDFYERIDHLPPMLDPAFKKAILYLNKHKQAIINALKYPYSNGKLEGKNNL
;
A
#
# COMPACT_ATOMS: atom_id res chain seq x y z
N TYR A 1 -14.19 -0.75 10.88
CA TYR A 1 -14.20 0.49 10.07
C TYR A 1 -15.59 1.14 10.09
N SER A 2 -16.06 1.59 11.26
CA SER A 2 -17.45 2.10 11.38
C SER A 2 -17.60 3.27 12.34
N SER A 3 -16.47 3.86 12.78
CA SER A 3 -16.51 5.07 13.59
C SER A 3 -16.81 6.26 12.69
N LEU A 4 -17.92 6.93 12.95
CA LEU A 4 -18.25 8.20 12.32
C LEU A 4 -17.40 9.31 12.94
N LYS A 5 -16.73 10.11 12.12
CA LYS A 5 -15.93 11.26 12.53
C LYS A 5 -16.31 12.47 11.69
N GLN A 6 -16.09 13.66 12.24
CA GLN A 6 -16.22 14.90 11.47
C GLN A 6 -14.90 15.26 10.81
N TYR A 7 -14.96 15.54 9.51
CA TYR A 7 -13.81 16.00 8.74
C TYR A 7 -14.01 17.48 8.36
N PRO A 8 -13.09 18.39 8.72
CA PRO A 8 -13.25 19.83 8.46
C PRO A 8 -13.51 20.18 6.99
N LEU A 9 -12.87 19.45 6.07
CA LEU A 9 -12.99 19.65 4.61
C LEU A 9 -14.28 19.03 4.00
N PHE A 10 -15.07 18.32 4.80
CA PHE A 10 -16.31 17.64 4.38
C PHE A 10 -17.55 18.28 5.02
N GLN A 11 -17.54 19.62 5.12
CA GLN A 11 -18.65 20.41 5.67
C GLN A 11 -19.03 19.99 7.10
N ARG A 12 -18.09 19.42 7.86
CA ARG A 12 -18.32 18.86 9.21
C ARG A 12 -19.43 17.80 9.28
N LYS A 13 -19.73 17.12 8.17
CA LYS A 13 -20.61 15.95 8.16
C LYS A 13 -19.94 14.82 8.94
N TYR A 14 -20.76 14.01 9.61
CA TYR A 14 -20.31 12.75 10.19
C TYR A 14 -20.17 11.72 9.07
N LEU A 15 -18.94 11.30 8.80
CA LEU A 15 -18.60 10.35 7.75
C LEU A 15 -17.71 9.26 8.31
N THR A 16 -17.72 8.11 7.65
CA THR A 16 -16.74 7.05 7.82
C THR A 16 -15.47 7.38 7.03
N GLU A 17 -14.36 6.75 7.42
CA GLU A 17 -13.10 6.84 6.67
C GLU A 17 -13.26 6.34 5.22
N SER A 18 -14.11 5.33 5.01
CA SER A 18 -14.45 4.80 3.69
C SER A 18 -15.18 5.84 2.83
N GLU A 19 -16.20 6.53 3.36
CA GLU A 19 -16.92 7.57 2.60
C GLU A 19 -16.01 8.75 2.22
N VAL A 20 -15.10 9.12 3.12
CA VAL A 20 -14.08 10.15 2.82
C VAL A 20 -13.15 9.69 1.71
N LEU A 21 -12.66 8.46 1.81
CA LEU A 21 -11.78 7.87 0.81
C LEU A 21 -12.49 7.75 -0.56
N ASP A 22 -13.70 7.21 -0.60
CA ASP A 22 -14.50 7.06 -1.82
C ASP A 22 -14.70 8.41 -2.52
N TYR A 23 -14.96 9.48 -1.76
CA TYR A 23 -15.03 10.83 -2.30
C TYR A 23 -13.69 11.29 -2.88
N LEU A 24 -12.58 11.08 -2.17
CA LEU A 24 -11.25 11.46 -2.66
C LEU A 24 -10.86 10.70 -3.94
N LEU A 25 -11.19 9.41 -4.03
CA LEU A 25 -10.94 8.59 -5.21
C LEU A 25 -11.87 8.95 -6.38
N LEU A 26 -13.06 9.51 -6.10
CA LEU A 26 -13.97 10.00 -7.13
C LEU A 26 -13.46 11.29 -7.80
N ILE A 27 -12.82 12.18 -7.04
CA ILE A 27 -12.39 13.49 -7.55
C ILE A 27 -11.07 13.47 -8.32
N ASP A 28 -10.20 12.48 -8.05
CA ASP A 28 -8.85 12.42 -8.62
C ASP A 28 -8.55 11.01 -9.15
N GLU A 29 -8.52 10.90 -10.49
CA GLU A 29 -8.25 9.63 -11.19
C GLU A 29 -6.82 9.14 -10.99
N HIS A 30 -5.84 10.03 -10.84
CA HIS A 30 -4.46 9.64 -10.57
C HIS A 30 -4.31 9.08 -9.15
N LEU A 31 -5.00 9.70 -8.19
CA LEU A 31 -5.09 9.17 -6.82
C LEU A 31 -5.78 7.81 -6.81
N ARG A 32 -6.88 7.67 -7.54
CA ARG A 32 -7.61 6.39 -7.67
C ARG A 32 -6.72 5.29 -8.23
N THR A 33 -6.07 5.54 -9.36
CA THR A 33 -5.17 4.57 -9.99
C THR A 33 -4.02 4.17 -9.06
N SER A 34 -3.46 5.14 -8.32
CA SER A 34 -2.38 4.89 -7.37
C SER A 34 -2.86 4.07 -6.16
N TYR A 35 -4.06 4.38 -5.66
CA TYR A 35 -4.70 3.64 -4.59
C TYR A 35 -4.99 2.19 -4.99
N ASP A 36 -5.56 1.97 -6.18
CA ASP A 36 -5.85 0.62 -6.68
C ASP A 36 -4.58 -0.21 -6.81
N VAL A 37 -3.49 0.37 -7.34
CA VAL A 37 -2.18 -0.31 -7.41
C VAL A 37 -1.65 -0.62 -6.01
N TYR A 38 -1.76 0.31 -5.06
CA TYR A 38 -1.33 0.10 -3.68
C TYR A 38 -2.08 -1.05 -3.01
N GLN A 39 -3.42 -1.07 -3.10
CA GLN A 39 -4.24 -2.13 -2.52
C GLN A 39 -3.92 -3.48 -3.16
N ASN A 40 -3.78 -3.52 -4.49
CA ASN A 40 -3.40 -4.75 -5.18
C ASN A 40 -2.03 -5.28 -4.71
N LEU A 41 -1.05 -4.42 -4.46
CA LEU A 41 0.24 -4.85 -3.93
C LEU A 41 0.14 -5.29 -2.47
N LEU A 42 -0.66 -4.59 -1.66
CA LEU A 42 -0.89 -4.92 -0.26
C LEU A 42 -1.55 -6.30 -0.11
N ASP A 43 -2.54 -6.61 -0.95
CA ASP A 43 -3.22 -7.91 -0.95
C ASP A 43 -2.23 -9.07 -1.18
N ALA A 44 -1.36 -8.95 -2.20
CA ALA A 44 -0.35 -9.96 -2.48
C ALA A 44 0.71 -10.05 -1.36
N PHE A 45 1.05 -8.90 -0.76
CA PHE A 45 1.98 -8.83 0.37
C PHE A 45 1.43 -9.53 1.62
N ASP A 46 0.17 -9.27 1.99
CA ASP A 46 -0.50 -9.88 3.14
C ASP A 46 -0.75 -11.38 2.94
N ALA A 47 -1.02 -11.80 1.70
CA ALA A 47 -1.08 -13.20 1.30
C ALA A 47 0.30 -13.90 1.33
N LYS A 48 1.39 -13.15 1.50
CA LYS A 48 2.78 -13.61 1.40
C LYS A 48 3.12 -14.25 0.05
N ASP A 49 2.38 -13.90 -0.99
CA ASP A 49 2.62 -14.40 -2.35
C ASP A 49 3.61 -13.47 -3.05
N TYR A 50 4.89 -13.73 -2.84
CA TYR A 50 5.96 -12.95 -3.49
C TYR A 50 5.96 -13.11 -5.01
N LYS A 51 5.35 -14.15 -5.59
CA LYS A 51 5.29 -14.30 -7.05
C LYS A 51 4.26 -13.33 -7.61
N ASP A 52 3.04 -13.36 -7.08
CA ASP A 52 1.97 -12.44 -7.45
C ASP A 52 2.38 -10.98 -7.17
N PHE A 53 3.03 -10.71 -6.03
CA PHE A 53 3.52 -9.37 -5.70
C PHE A 53 4.45 -8.79 -6.77
N TYR A 54 5.45 -9.57 -7.23
CA TYR A 54 6.38 -9.08 -8.26
C TYR A 54 5.78 -9.10 -9.67
N GLU A 55 4.85 -10.02 -9.96
CA GLU A 55 4.09 -9.99 -11.21
C GLU A 55 3.28 -8.69 -11.34
N ARG A 56 2.63 -8.24 -10.26
CA ARG A 56 1.92 -6.94 -10.22
C ARG A 56 2.86 -5.74 -10.40
N ILE A 57 4.09 -5.79 -9.86
CA ILE A 57 5.11 -4.75 -10.07
C ILE A 57 5.58 -4.69 -11.53
N ASP A 58 5.68 -5.84 -12.21
CA ASP A 58 6.11 -5.90 -13.60
C ASP A 58 5.01 -5.41 -14.58
N HIS A 59 3.75 -5.42 -14.15
CA HIS A 59 2.57 -5.01 -14.94
C HIS A 59 1.91 -3.70 -14.47
N LEU A 60 2.69 -2.77 -13.90
CA LEU A 60 2.16 -1.47 -13.44
C LEU A 60 1.52 -0.66 -14.59
N PRO A 61 0.38 0.02 -14.34
CA PRO A 61 -0.29 0.84 -15.34
C PRO A 61 0.63 1.92 -15.95
N PRO A 62 0.45 2.26 -17.25
CA PRO A 62 1.25 3.31 -17.89
C PRO A 62 0.91 4.71 -17.36
N MET A 63 -0.35 4.94 -16.95
CA MET A 63 -0.87 6.22 -16.46
C MET A 63 -0.63 6.47 -14.96
N LEU A 64 0.07 5.55 -14.29
CA LEU A 64 0.43 5.69 -12.88
C LEU A 64 1.30 6.93 -12.65
N ASP A 65 1.08 7.63 -11.54
CA ASP A 65 1.92 8.78 -11.17
C ASP A 65 3.42 8.43 -11.25
N PRO A 66 4.25 9.22 -11.95
CA PRO A 66 5.66 8.88 -12.17
C PRO A 66 6.48 8.72 -10.88
N ALA A 67 6.20 9.54 -9.86
CA ALA A 67 6.93 9.46 -8.60
C ALA A 67 6.54 8.19 -7.84
N PHE A 68 5.24 7.87 -7.81
CA PHE A 68 4.73 6.64 -7.20
C PHE A 68 5.23 5.38 -7.93
N LYS A 69 5.16 5.37 -9.27
CA LYS A 69 5.71 4.29 -10.11
C LYS A 69 7.19 4.06 -9.83
N LYS A 70 7.99 5.14 -9.74
CA LYS A 70 9.41 5.04 -9.41
C LYS A 70 9.63 4.45 -8.01
N ALA A 71 8.82 4.81 -7.03
CA ALA A 71 8.89 4.25 -5.68
C ALA A 71 8.62 2.74 -5.67
N ILE A 72 7.59 2.27 -6.38
CA ILE A 72 7.28 0.83 -6.48
C ILE A 72 8.41 0.09 -7.21
N LEU A 73 8.88 0.60 -8.34
CA LEU A 73 9.97 -0.02 -9.10
C LEU A 73 11.28 -0.09 -8.29
N TYR A 74 11.49 0.83 -7.35
CA TYR A 74 12.65 0.80 -6.46
C TYR A 74 12.68 -0.44 -5.55
N LEU A 75 11.53 -1.07 -5.28
CA LEU A 75 11.46 -2.34 -4.53
C LEU A 75 12.24 -3.46 -5.22
N ASN A 76 12.40 -3.42 -6.54
CA ASN A 76 13.21 -4.39 -7.29
C ASN A 76 14.68 -4.38 -6.84
N LYS A 77 15.20 -3.25 -6.37
CA LYS A 77 16.56 -3.16 -5.82
C LYS A 77 16.77 -4.04 -4.59
N HIS A 78 15.71 -4.31 -3.84
CA HIS A 78 15.73 -5.10 -2.61
C HIS A 78 14.94 -6.41 -2.76
N LYS A 79 14.78 -6.91 -4.00
CA LYS A 79 13.92 -8.05 -4.33
C LYS A 79 14.18 -9.30 -3.49
N GLN A 80 15.44 -9.70 -3.34
CA GLN A 80 15.78 -10.88 -2.55
C GLN A 80 15.42 -10.72 -1.06
N ALA A 81 15.62 -9.53 -0.50
CA ALA A 81 15.30 -9.26 0.90
C ALA A 81 13.79 -9.29 1.14
N ILE A 82 13.00 -8.70 0.24
CA ILE A 82 11.53 -8.69 0.31
C ILE A 82 10.98 -10.10 0.12
N ILE A 83 11.47 -10.87 -0.86
CA ILE A 83 11.09 -12.29 -1.04
C ILE A 83 11.37 -13.08 0.24
N ASN A 84 12.54 -12.89 0.86
CA ASN A 84 12.86 -13.58 2.11
C ASN A 84 11.91 -13.20 3.25
N ALA A 85 11.54 -11.91 3.36
CA ALA A 85 10.60 -11.43 4.37
C ALA A 85 9.19 -12.00 4.18
N LEU A 86 8.74 -12.20 2.94
CA LEU A 86 7.45 -12.82 2.65
C LEU A 86 7.48 -14.35 2.83
N LYS A 87 8.59 -14.99 2.45
CA LYS A 87 8.74 -16.45 2.51
C LYS A 87 8.86 -16.97 3.94
N TYR A 88 9.59 -16.27 4.79
CA TYR A 88 9.87 -16.74 6.13
C TYR A 88 9.07 -15.97 7.18
N PRO A 89 8.52 -16.63 8.22
CA PRO A 89 7.82 -15.96 9.31
C PRO A 89 8.75 -15.23 10.30
N TYR A 90 10.01 -14.96 9.91
CA TYR A 90 10.97 -14.26 10.77
C TYR A 90 10.65 -12.77 10.77
N SER A 91 9.96 -12.29 11.81
CA SER A 91 9.99 -10.87 12.12
C SER A 91 11.34 -10.54 12.76
N ASN A 92 11.91 -9.40 12.41
CA ASN A 92 13.07 -8.86 13.13
C ASN A 92 12.74 -8.53 14.60
N GLY A 93 11.52 -8.75 15.10
CA GLY A 93 11.11 -8.39 16.45
C GLY A 93 11.98 -9.02 17.55
N LYS A 94 12.55 -10.22 17.33
CA LYS A 94 13.53 -10.81 18.28
C LYS A 94 14.92 -10.17 18.23
N LEU A 95 15.31 -9.55 17.12
CA LEU A 95 16.58 -8.84 16.94
C LEU A 95 16.46 -7.36 17.35
N GLU A 96 15.35 -6.70 17.01
CA GLU A 96 15.01 -5.34 17.42
C GLU A 96 14.87 -5.21 18.94
N GLY A 97 14.34 -6.25 19.62
CA GLY A 97 14.30 -6.29 21.08
C GLY A 97 15.67 -6.36 21.77
N LYS A 98 16.75 -6.65 21.03
CA LYS A 98 18.13 -6.64 21.55
C LYS A 98 18.92 -5.39 21.16
N ASN A 99 18.58 -4.75 20.04
CA ASN A 99 19.25 -3.52 19.58
C ASN A 99 18.72 -2.23 20.23
N ASN A 100 17.59 -2.30 20.92
CA ASN A 100 17.02 -1.20 21.72
C ASN A 100 17.28 -1.34 23.23
N LEU A 101 18.35 -2.05 23.63
CA LEU A 101 18.86 -2.13 25.01
C LEU A 101 20.05 -1.18 25.21
#